data_AF-M5THZ9-F1
#
_entry.id   AF-M5THZ9-F1
#
_cell.length_a   1.000
_cell.length_b   1.000
_cell.length_c   1.000
_cell.angle_alpha   90.00
_cell.angle_beta   90.00
_cell.angle_gamma   90.00
#
_symmetry.space_group_name_H-M   'P 1'
#
loop_
_entity.id
_entity.type
_entity.pdbx_description
1 polymer ?
#
loop_
_entity_poly.entity_id
_entity_poly.type
_entity_poly.pdbx_seq_one_letter_code
_entity_poly.pdbx_strand_id
1 'polypeptide(L)' 'MKTVARSIKERLANVVSYCTHRITNAVAEGMNSKIMSIKRRVGGFRNIENFKTAIFFYCGGLELYPR' A
#
# COMPACT_ATOMS: atom_id res chain seq x y z
N MET A 1 5.74 -18.29 -15.30
CA MET A 1 6.09 -17.12 -16.13
C MET A 1 4.96 -16.61 -17.04
N LYS A 2 4.14 -17.47 -17.68
CA LYS A 2 3.08 -17.03 -18.61
C LYS A 2 2.09 -16.00 -18.03
N THR A 3 1.69 -16.12 -16.77
CA THR A 3 0.73 -15.20 -16.12
C THR A 3 1.29 -13.78 -15.94
N VAL A 4 2.53 -13.65 -15.46
CA VAL A 4 3.18 -12.35 -15.25
C VAL A 4 3.35 -11.62 -16.58
N ALA A 5 3.83 -12.32 -17.61
CA ALA A 5 3.98 -11.76 -18.95
C ALA A 5 2.64 -11.29 -19.53
N ARG A 6 1.57 -12.07 -19.33
CA ARG A 6 0.21 -11.69 -19.74
C ARG A 6 -0.29 -10.45 -19.01
N SER A 7 -0.13 -10.35 -17.69
CA SER A 7 -0.53 -9.17 -16.92
C SER A 7 0.26 -7.92 -17.30
N ILE A 8 1.55 -8.04 -17.60
CA ILE A 8 2.36 -6.93 -18.12
C ILE A 8 1.84 -6.51 -19.49
N LYS A 9 1.56 -7.46 -20.39
CA LYS A 9 1.00 -7.16 -21.72
C LYS A 9 -0.35 -6.45 -21.63
N GLU A 10 -1.24 -6.90 -20.75
CA GLU A 10 -2.57 -6.31 -20.53
C GLU A 10 -2.50 -4.90 -19.94
N ARG A 11 -1.49 -4.61 -19.11
CA ARG A 11 -1.34 -3.31 -18.41
C ARG A 11 -0.20 -2.44 -18.96
N LEU A 12 0.34 -2.78 -20.13
CA LEU A 12 1.58 -2.18 -20.66
C LEU A 12 1.48 -0.65 -20.75
N ALA A 13 0.34 -0.12 -21.19
CA ALA A 13 0.10 1.33 -21.27
C ALA A 13 0.31 2.05 -19.93
N ASN A 14 -0.09 1.43 -18.82
CA ASN A 14 0.12 2.01 -17.49
C ASN A 14 1.58 1.89 -17.05
N VAL A 15 2.25 0.78 -17.38
CA VAL A 15 3.66 0.53 -17.05
C VAL A 15 4.56 1.57 -17.73
N VAL A 16 4.29 1.89 -18.99
CA VAL A 16 5.09 2.87 -19.75
C VAL A 16 4.63 4.31 -19.55
N SER A 17 3.47 4.55 -18.92
CA SER A 17 2.96 5.92 -18.68
C SER A 17 3.93 6.79 -17.88
N TYR A 18 4.78 6.18 -17.04
CA TYR A 18 5.85 6.89 -16.33
C TYR A 18 6.85 7.55 -17.29
N CYS A 19 7.19 6.89 -18.40
CA CYS A 19 8.16 7.41 -19.38
C CYS A 19 7.64 8.66 -20.11
N THR A 20 6.32 8.75 -20.32
CA THR A 20 5.70 9.84 -21.09
C THR A 20 5.17 10.96 -20.18
N HIS A 21 4.53 10.59 -19.07
CA HIS A 21 3.77 11.51 -18.22
C HIS A 21 4.35 11.64 -16.81
N ARG A 22 5.40 10.88 -16.45
CA ARG A 22 5.97 10.81 -15.09
C ARG A 22 4.97 10.39 -14.00
N ILE A 23 3.80 9.88 -14.39
CA ILE A 23 2.78 9.38 -13.46
C ILE A 23 3.28 8.04 -12.90
N THR A 24 3.35 7.93 -11.57
CA THR A 24 3.83 6.72 -10.89
C THR A 24 2.90 6.31 -9.76
N ASN A 25 2.66 5.01 -9.65
CA ASN A 25 1.93 4.40 -8.53
C ASN A 25 2.83 4.12 -7.32
N ALA A 26 4.11 4.47 -7.39
CA ALA A 26 5.11 4.15 -6.36
C ALA A 26 4.72 4.64 -4.96
N VAL A 27 4.10 5.82 -4.84
CA VAL A 27 3.65 6.35 -3.54
C VAL A 27 2.55 5.47 -2.94
N ALA A 28 1.57 5.07 -3.75
CA ALA A 28 0.48 4.20 -3.29
C ALA A 28 0.99 2.80 -2.93
N GLU A 29 1.92 2.26 -3.72
CA GLU A 29 2.58 0.97 -3.43
C GLU A 29 3.41 1.03 -2.16
N GLY A 30 4.14 2.13 -1.94
CA GLY A 30 4.87 2.39 -0.70
C GLY A 30 3.94 2.45 0.52
N MET A 31 2.81 3.15 0.41
CA MET A 31 1.80 3.21 1.46
C MET A 31 1.21 1.81 1.75
N ASN A 32 0.85 1.05 0.72
CA ASN A 32 0.34 -0.31 0.87
C ASN A 32 1.37 -1.23 1.56
N SER A 33 2.65 -1.07 1.22
CA SER A 33 3.75 -1.82 1.84
C SER A 33 3.92 -1.47 3.32
N LYS A 34 3.80 -0.19 3.69
CA LYS A 34 3.82 0.27 5.10
C LYS A 34 2.64 -0.31 5.89
N ILE A 35 1.42 -0.29 5.33
CA ILE A 35 0.22 -0.89 5.95
C ILE A 35 0.41 -2.40 6.18
N MET A 36 0.91 -3.13 5.18
CA MET A 36 1.17 -4.55 5.30
C MET A 36 2.26 -4.87 6.33
N SER A 37 3.27 -4.00 6.46
CA SER A 37 4.29 -4.12 7.50
C SER A 37 3.70 -3.99 8.91
N ILE A 38 2.79 -3.02 9.13
CA ILE A 38 2.05 -2.86 10.40
C ILE A 38 1.30 -4.16 10.74
N LYS A 39 0.56 -4.72 9.77
CA LYS A 39 -0.17 -5.99 9.95
C LYS A 39 0.76 -7.16 10.30
N ARG A 40 1.91 -7.28 9.61
CA ARG A 40 2.88 -8.35 9.83
C ARG A 40 3.56 -8.26 11.20
N ARG A 41 3.90 -7.05 11.65
CA ARG A 41 4.61 -6.83 12.93
C ARG A 41 3.85 -7.37 14.13
N VAL A 42 2.52 -7.38 14.08
CA VAL A 42 1.66 -7.88 15.16
C VAL A 42 1.11 -9.29 14.92
N GLY A 43 1.52 -9.96 13.83
CA GLY A 43 1.01 -11.29 13.47
C GLY A 43 -0.41 -11.30 12.89
N GLY A 44 -0.98 -10.13 12.57
CA GLY A 44 -2.34 -9.96 12.08
C GLY A 44 -3.30 -9.34 13.09
N PHE A 45 -4.40 -8.78 12.59
CA PHE A 45 -5.45 -8.18 13.40
C PHE A 45 -6.70 -9.05 13.33
N ARG A 46 -7.29 -9.36 14.49
CA ARG A 46 -8.58 -10.07 14.58
C ARG A 46 -9.78 -9.13 14.37
N ASN A 47 -9.65 -7.88 14.83
CA ASN A 47 -10.66 -6.84 14.70
C ASN A 47 -10.20 -5.80 13.68
N ILE A 48 -11.06 -5.50 12.70
CA ILE A 48 -10.77 -4.53 11.64
C ILE A 48 -10.68 -3.08 12.16
N GLU A 49 -11.42 -2.72 13.20
CA GLU A 49 -11.36 -1.40 13.81
C GLU A 49 -9.98 -1.17 14.45
N ASN A 50 -9.44 -2.17 15.15
CA ASN A 50 -8.08 -2.09 15.69
C ASN A 50 -7.02 -1.94 14.58
N PHE A 51 -7.25 -2.58 13.43
CA PHE A 51 -6.37 -2.41 12.27
C PHE A 51 -6.44 -0.99 11.69
N LYS A 52 -7.64 -0.43 11.55
CA LYS A 52 -7.83 0.97 11.11
C LYS A 52 -7.16 1.94 12.07
N THR A 53 -7.38 1.80 13.38
CA THR A 53 -6.75 2.64 14.41
C THR A 53 -5.23 2.57 14.32
N ALA A 54 -4.66 1.37 14.16
CA ALA A 54 -3.21 1.22 13.98
C ALA A 54 -2.71 1.93 12.70
N ILE A 55 -3.45 1.85 11.59
CA ILE A 55 -3.09 2.58 10.37
C ILE A 55 -3.13 4.09 10.62
N PHE A 56 -4.19 4.63 11.24
CA PHE A 56 -4.27 6.06 11.56
C PHE A 56 -3.17 6.50 12.53
N PHE A 57 -2.79 5.65 13.48
CA PHE A 57 -1.66 5.91 14.39
C PHE A 57 -0.32 6.00 13.66
N TYR A 58 0.04 4.97 12.88
CA TYR A 58 1.36 4.90 12.23
C TYR A 58 1.50 5.72 10.94
N CYS A 59 0.38 6.00 10.25
CA CYS A 59 0.36 6.67 8.95
C CYS A 59 -0.41 7.99 8.95
N GLY A 60 -1.37 8.17 9.85
CA GLY A 60 -2.26 9.34 9.89
C GLY A 60 -1.94 10.37 10.98
N GLY A 61 -0.94 10.11 11.82
CA GLY A 61 -0.55 11.04 12.91
C GLY A 61 -1.53 11.08 14.07
N LEU A 62 -2.35 10.04 14.28
CA LEU A 62 -3.20 9.92 15.46
C LEU A 62 -2.32 9.88 16.72
N GLU A 63 -2.61 10.75 17.69
CA GLU A 63 -1.91 10.79 18.98
C GLU A 63 -2.42 9.66 19.88
N LEU A 64 -1.52 8.91 20.54
CA LEU A 64 -1.91 7.83 21.46
C LEU A 64 -2.57 8.40 22.73
N TYR A 65 -2.21 9.63 23.07
CA TYR A 65 -2.71 10.37 24.21
C TYR A 65 -3.35 11.67 23.70
N PRO A 66 -4.65 11.67 23.42
CA PRO A 66 -5.35 12.90 23.04
C PRO A 66 -5.32 13.90 24.19
N ARG A 67 -5.13 15.18 23.88
CA ARG A 67 -5.20 16.29 24.84
C ARG A 67 -6.62 16.66 25.20
#